data_AF-A0A7Y4TNY4-F1
#
_entry.id   AF-A0A7Y4TNY4-F1
#
_cell.length_a   1.000
_cell.length_b   1.000
_cell.length_c   1.000
_cell.angle_alpha   90.00
_cell.angle_beta   90.00
_cell.angle_gamma   90.00
#
_symmetry.space_group_name_H-M   'P 1'
#
loop_
_entity.id
_entity.type
_entity.pdbx_description
1 polymer ?
#
loop_
_entity_poly.entity_id
_entity_poly.type
_entity_poly.pdbx_seq_one_letter_code
_entity_poly.pdbx_strand_id
1 'polypeptide(L)'
;GDLGTLLITNDGGKTWQIQPNVTGKALQTLAFRGGSDVWVGGRGGAILKRSQPLTPFRFAVGGGGPPVLRPASGIRKPRIPTLTIPDDGDIPAASPPVKP
;
A
#
# COMPACT_ATOMS: atom_id res chain seq x y z
N GLY A 1 -7.37 -10.19 1.64
CA GLY A 1 -8.16 -9.18 2.35
C GLY A 1 -9.35 -9.82 3.03
N ASP A 2 -10.18 -8.98 3.64
CA ASP A 2 -11.39 -9.41 4.35
C ASP A 2 -12.44 -9.95 3.39
N LEU A 3 -13.32 -10.82 3.89
CA LEU A 3 -14.37 -11.52 3.12
C LEU A 3 -13.85 -12.25 1.86
N GLY A 4 -12.57 -12.62 1.83
CA GLY A 4 -11.96 -13.28 0.69
C GLY A 4 -11.69 -12.37 -0.51
N THR A 5 -11.66 -11.06 -0.29
CA THR A 5 -11.37 -10.07 -1.31
C THR A 5 -9.99 -10.32 -1.93
N LEU A 6 -9.98 -10.50 -3.25
CA LEU A 6 -8.80 -10.65 -4.10
C LEU A 6 -8.89 -9.67 -5.27
N LEU A 7 -7.83 -8.90 -5.51
CA LEU A 7 -7.73 -8.01 -6.65
C LEU A 7 -6.48 -8.37 -7.46
N ILE A 8 -6.59 -8.22 -8.78
CA ILE A 8 -5.50 -8.45 -9.72
C ILE A 8 -5.27 -7.16 -10.50
N THR A 9 -4.01 -6.86 -10.76
CA THR A 9 -3.60 -5.80 -11.66
C THR A 9 -2.79 -6.38 -12.81
N ASN A 10 -2.96 -5.81 -14.00
CA ASN A 10 -2.16 -6.14 -15.19
C ASN A 10 -1.26 -4.96 -15.63
N ASP A 11 -1.29 -3.83 -14.91
CA ASP A 11 -0.64 -2.58 -15.30
C ASP A 11 0.26 -1.99 -14.21
N GLY A 12 0.73 -2.86 -13.30
CA GLY A 12 1.62 -2.46 -12.20
C GLY A 12 0.91 -1.73 -11.06
N GLY A 13 -0.40 -1.94 -10.91
CA GLY A 13 -1.22 -1.39 -9.83
C GLY A 13 -1.87 -0.06 -10.15
N LYS A 14 -1.88 0.39 -11.42
CA LYS A 14 -2.61 1.59 -11.84
C LYS A 14 -4.11 1.32 -11.86
N THR A 15 -4.51 0.12 -12.27
CA THR A 15 -5.88 -0.38 -12.20
C THR A 15 -5.93 -1.75 -11.54
N TRP A 16 -7.06 -2.01 -10.88
CA TRP A 16 -7.31 -3.23 -10.11
C TRP A 16 -8.65 -3.83 -10.52
N GLN A 17 -8.66 -5.13 -10.76
CA GLN A 17 -9.84 -5.91 -11.11
C GLN A 17 -10.15 -6.87 -9.97
N ILE A 18 -11.39 -6.87 -9.49
CA ILE A 18 -11.86 -7.80 -8.47
C ILE A 18 -11.94 -9.19 -9.10
N GLN A 19 -11.46 -10.21 -8.38
CA GLN A 19 -11.76 -11.59 -8.71
C GLN A 19 -12.95 -12.09 -7.89
N PRO A 20 -14.12 -12.31 -8.52
CA PRO A 20 -15.31 -12.75 -7.81
C PRO A 20 -15.21 -14.22 -7.39
N ASN A 21 -15.94 -14.56 -6.32
CA ASN A 21 -16.24 -15.95 -5.92
C ASN A 21 -15.02 -16.82 -5.58
N VAL A 22 -13.93 -16.22 -5.10
CA VAL A 22 -12.71 -16.96 -4.72
C VAL A 22 -12.90 -17.73 -3.40
N THR A 23 -13.35 -17.04 -2.35
CA THR A 23 -13.68 -17.61 -1.04
C THR A 23 -14.39 -16.56 -0.19
N GLY A 24 -15.07 -16.96 0.90
CA GLY A 24 -15.53 -16.05 1.94
C GLY A 24 -14.56 -15.92 3.12
N LYS A 25 -13.47 -16.69 3.13
CA LYS A 25 -12.47 -16.67 4.21
C LYS A 25 -11.53 -15.48 4.04
N ALA A 26 -11.20 -14.81 5.14
CA ALA A 26 -10.20 -13.74 5.13
C ALA A 26 -8.85 -14.28 4.64
N LEU A 27 -8.27 -13.60 3.64
CA LEU A 27 -6.97 -13.92 3.05
C LEU A 27 -5.91 -13.03 3.69
N GLN A 28 -4.89 -13.64 4.28
CA GLN A 28 -3.93 -13.00 5.18
C GLN A 28 -2.51 -12.94 4.61
N THR A 29 -2.16 -13.83 3.68
CA THR A 29 -0.82 -13.89 3.09
C THR A 29 -0.86 -14.25 1.62
N LEU A 30 0.14 -13.81 0.87
CA LEU A 30 0.31 -14.10 -0.56
C LEU A 30 1.81 -14.30 -0.85
N ALA A 31 2.12 -15.29 -1.69
CA ALA A 31 3.45 -15.57 -2.19
C ALA A 31 3.42 -15.66 -3.72
N PHE A 32 4.33 -14.95 -4.38
CA PHE A 32 4.51 -14.98 -5.84
C PHE A 32 5.94 -15.36 -6.21
N ARG A 33 6.10 -16.35 -7.08
CA ARG A 33 7.40 -16.83 -7.58
C ARG A 33 7.59 -16.64 -9.10
N GLY A 34 6.67 -15.95 -9.78
CA GLY A 34 6.69 -15.78 -11.23
C GLY A 34 5.67 -16.67 -11.94
N GLY A 35 5.23 -16.28 -13.15
CA GLY A 35 4.30 -17.08 -13.94
C GLY A 35 3.00 -17.41 -13.20
N SER A 36 2.62 -18.69 -13.16
CA SER A 36 1.42 -19.19 -12.46
C SER A 36 1.67 -19.56 -10.99
N ASP A 37 2.89 -19.38 -10.50
CA ASP A 37 3.29 -19.74 -9.15
C ASP A 37 2.93 -18.64 -8.16
N VAL A 38 1.62 -18.50 -7.94
CA VAL A 38 1.03 -17.61 -6.92
C VAL A 38 0.21 -18.47 -5.95
N TRP A 39 0.47 -18.29 -4.65
CA TRP A 39 -0.29 -18.91 -3.57
C TRP A 39 -0.82 -17.87 -2.61
N VAL A 40 -2.00 -18.12 -2.06
CA VAL A 40 -2.64 -17.27 -1.05
C VAL A 40 -3.07 -18.12 0.12
N GLY A 41 -2.74 -17.68 1.33
CA GLY A 41 -3.13 -18.31 2.59
C GLY A 41 -4.16 -17.47 3.34
N GLY A 42 -5.09 -18.12 4.03
CA GLY A 42 -6.16 -17.45 4.77
C GLY A 42 -6.65 -18.21 5.98
N ARG A 43 -7.62 -17.60 6.67
CA ARG A 43 -8.20 -18.09 7.92
C ARG A 43 -8.82 -19.49 7.76
N GLY A 44 -8.61 -20.34 8.75
CA GLY A 44 -9.17 -21.71 8.77
C GLY A 44 -8.47 -22.67 7.82
N GLY A 45 -7.20 -22.40 7.47
CA GLY A 45 -6.41 -23.26 6.59
C GLY A 45 -6.72 -23.10 5.11
N ALA A 46 -7.31 -21.97 4.69
CA ALA A 46 -7.58 -21.71 3.28
C ALA A 46 -6.25 -21.57 2.52
N ILE A 47 -6.04 -22.40 1.50
CA ILE A 47 -4.89 -22.33 0.60
C ILE A 47 -5.43 -22.27 -0.83
N LEU A 48 -5.08 -21.20 -1.55
CA LEU A 48 -5.48 -20.98 -2.93
C LEU A 48 -4.23 -20.96 -3.81
N LYS A 49 -4.31 -21.60 -4.99
CA LYS A 49 -3.30 -21.51 -6.03
C LYS A 49 -3.90 -20.85 -7.27
N ARG A 50 -3.16 -19.93 -7.88
CA ARG A 50 -3.53 -19.35 -9.17
C ARG A 50 -3.37 -20.40 -10.27
N SER A 51 -4.42 -20.58 -11.08
CA SER A 51 -4.42 -21.51 -12.22
C SER A 51 -3.82 -20.90 -13.49
N GLN A 52 -3.84 -19.58 -13.62
CA GLN A 52 -3.36 -18.85 -14.78
C GLN A 52 -2.03 -18.14 -14.49
N PRO A 53 -1.13 -17.96 -15.46
CA PRO A 53 0.08 -17.18 -15.27
C PRO A 53 -0.22 -15.69 -15.06
N LEU A 54 0.53 -15.04 -14.17
CA LEU A 54 0.74 -13.59 -14.19
C LEU A 54 1.98 -13.35 -15.03
N THR A 55 1.87 -12.46 -16.01
CA THR A 55 3.06 -11.92 -16.66
C THR A 55 3.76 -11.03 -15.64
N PRO A 56 4.98 -11.34 -15.19
CA PRO A 56 5.71 -10.42 -14.33
C PRO A 56 5.88 -9.12 -15.11
N PHE A 57 5.43 -8.01 -14.52
CA PHE A 57 5.65 -6.71 -15.11
C PHE A 57 7.16 -6.51 -15.21
N ARG A 58 7.69 -6.48 -16.43
CA ARG A 58 9.05 -5.99 -16.63
C ARG A 58 8.97 -4.51 -16.41
N PHE A 59 9.39 -4.05 -15.24
CA PHE A 59 9.86 -2.68 -15.14
C PHE A 59 10.85 -2.52 -16.28
N ALA A 60 10.55 -1.66 -17.25
CA ALA A 60 11.58 -1.22 -18.16
C ALA A 60 12.68 -0.70 -17.25
N VAL A 61 13.79 -1.43 -17.19
CA VAL A 61 15.04 -0.92 -16.66
C VAL A 61 15.38 0.20 -17.63
N GLY A 62 14.79 1.38 -17.43
CA GLY A 62 15.24 2.59 -18.10
C GLY A 62 16.72 2.63 -17.86
N GLY A 63 17.53 2.68 -18.92
CA GLY A 63 18.95 2.36 -18.97
C GLY A 63 19.91 3.20 -18.10
N GLY A 64 19.50 3.63 -16.91
CA GLY A 64 20.40 3.98 -15.84
C GLY A 64 20.87 2.70 -15.16
N GLY A 65 22.18 2.58 -14.96
CA GLY A 65 22.79 1.51 -14.17
C GLY A 65 22.25 1.46 -12.73
N PRO A 66 22.92 0.70 -11.83
CA PRO A 66 22.48 0.60 -10.44
C PRO A 66 22.22 1.99 -9.86
N PRO A 67 21.18 2.15 -9.02
CA PRO A 67 20.86 3.44 -8.42
C PRO A 67 22.07 3.97 -7.67
N VAL A 68 22.71 5.02 -8.19
CA VAL A 68 23.82 5.70 -7.51
C VAL A 68 23.23 6.80 -6.63
N LEU A 69 23.60 6.80 -5.36
CA LEU A 69 23.30 7.91 -4.45
C LEU A 69 23.86 9.20 -5.04
N ARG A 70 22.99 10.11 -5.45
CA ARG A 70 23.43 11.43 -5.92
C ARG A 70 23.91 12.22 -4.70
N PRO A 71 25.10 12.86 -4.75
CA PRO A 71 25.49 13.80 -3.72
C PRO A 71 24.42 14.90 -3.62
N ALA A 72 24.19 15.43 -2.41
CA ALA A 72 23.24 16.50 -2.19
C ALA A 72 23.72 17.79 -2.87
N SER A 73 23.53 17.91 -4.19
CA SER A 73 23.86 19.11 -4.93
C SER A 73 22.68 20.08 -4.84
N GLY A 74 22.79 21.00 -3.89
CA GLY A 74 21.89 22.14 -3.78
C GLY A 74 21.75 22.58 -2.34
N ILE A 75 21.84 23.90 -2.11
CA ILE A 75 21.32 24.53 -0.91
C ILE A 75 19.86 24.07 -0.79
N ARG A 76 19.58 23.16 0.14
CA ARG A 76 18.19 22.80 0.45
C ARG A 76 17.52 24.09 0.86
N LYS A 77 16.59 24.61 0.05
CA LYS A 77 15.71 25.69 0.50
C LYS A 77 15.19 25.27 1.88
N PRO A 78 15.37 26.09 2.93
CA PRO A 78 14.82 25.75 4.23
C PRO A 78 13.33 25.47 4.02
N ARG A 79 12.89 24.25 4.37
CA ARG A 79 11.46 23.98 4.41
C ARG A 79 10.94 24.85 5.54
N ILE A 80 10.27 25.93 5.18
CA ILE A 80 9.46 26.66 6.14
C ILE A 80 8.35 25.67 6.50
N PRO A 81 8.26 25.19 7.75
CA PRO A 81 7.12 24.38 8.14
C PRO A 81 5.88 25.23 7.89
N THR A 82 4.93 24.68 7.14
CA THR A 82 3.57 25.23 7.14
C THR A 82 3.10 25.12 8.59
N LEU A 83 3.13 26.21 9.33
CA LEU A 83 2.34 26.37 10.54
C LEU A 83 0.89 26.29 10.06
N THR A 84 0.36 25.07 10.02
CA THR A 84 -1.07 24.85 10.09
C THR A 84 -1.42 25.34 11.47
N ILE A 85 -2.03 26.53 11.55
CA ILE A 85 -2.67 27.00 12.76
C ILE A 85 -3.74 25.94 13.05
N PRO A 86 -3.58 25.05 14.03
CA PRO A 86 -4.56 23.99 14.30
C PRO A 86 -5.73 24.54 15.13
N ASP A 87 -5.85 25.86 15.20
CA ASP A 87 -6.73 26.57 16.11
C ASP A 87 -7.87 27.17 15.29
N ASP A 88 -8.77 26.28 14.86
CA ASP A 88 -9.99 26.61 14.12
C ASP A 88 -11.02 27.35 15.01
N GLY A 89 -10.66 27.75 16.23
CA GLY A 89 -11.53 28.51 17.14
C GLY A 89 -12.73 27.73 17.69
N ASP A 90 -12.94 26.49 17.24
CA ASP A 90 -14.06 25.62 17.64
C ASP A 90 -13.86 24.93 19.00
N ILE A 91 -12.64 24.96 19.55
CA ILE A 91 -12.34 24.38 20.85
C ILE A 91 -12.14 25.53 21.85
N PRO A 92 -13.12 25.80 22.74
CA PRO A 92 -12.95 26.83 23.75
C PRO A 92 -11.83 26.43 24.73
N ALA A 93 -11.02 27.41 25.15
CA ALA A 93 -10.03 27.19 26.20
C ALA A 93 -10.71 26.65 27.47
N ALA A 94 -10.14 25.59 28.06
CA ALA A 94 -10.69 25.03 29.29
C ALA A 94 -10.63 26.05 30.43
N SER A 95 -11.78 26.38 31.02
CA SER A 95 -11.85 27.21 32.22
C SER A 95 -11.38 26.42 33.43
N PRO A 96 -10.52 27.00 34.30
CA PRO A 96 -10.06 26.32 35.51
C PRO A 96 -11.24 26.03 36.45
N PRO A 97 -11.21 24.91 37.20
CA PRO A 97 -12.27 24.56 38.12
C PRO A 97 -12.36 25.60 39.26
N VAL A 98 -13.57 26.06 39.55
CA VAL A 98 -13.83 26.91 40.72
C VAL A 98 -13.62 26.06 41.97
N LYS A 99 -12.63 26.42 42.78
CA LYS A 99 -12.36 25.77 44.07
C LYS A 99 -13.42 26.24 45.09
N PRO A 100 -13.96 25.35 45.94
CA PRO A 100 -14.94 25.71 46.96
C PRO A 100 -14.39 26.69 48.01
#